data_AF-A0A661QH15-F1
#
_entry.id   AF-A0A661QH15-F1
#
_cell.length_a   1.000
_cell.length_b   1.000
_cell.length_c   1.000
_cell.angle_alpha   90.00
_cell.angle_beta   90.00
_cell.angle_gamma   90.00
#
_symmetry.space_group_name_H-M   'P 1'
#
loop_
_entity.id
_entity.type
_entity.pdbx_description
1 polymer ?
#
loop_
_entity_poly.entity_id
_entity_poly.type
_entity_poly.pdbx_seq_one_letter_code
_entity_poly.pdbx_strand_id
1 'polypeptide(L)'
;MRILLALTFLFLPALTGAESTISCHCFQDRTFNHRDTAAADPYFLATTQNSFISLIYRVDKRNLVKAKMGGESGTHLWILYDVAAHSKQEIGKVDEIYQRSKNWQEVFKELELTRQMLGDEYWQLSNNPELLADHIVDQQLIQYFSVTEDQIKNWRERGMNRKELILSLLLEGDPVTLYNQVNSGMETWGKLLYDQRLLDGKAINQKLKRRISQA
;
A
#
# COMPACT_ATOMS: atom_id res chain seq x y z
N MET A 1 20.18 -15.99 49.38
CA MET A 1 19.42 -16.79 48.39
C MET A 1 18.86 -15.81 47.36
N ARG A 2 19.73 -15.18 46.56
CA ARG A 2 20.17 -15.59 45.22
C ARG A 2 18.99 -15.84 44.26
N ILE A 3 18.75 -14.81 43.43
CA ILE A 3 18.54 -14.90 41.98
C ILE A 3 17.38 -15.84 41.58
N LEU A 4 16.13 -15.36 41.68
CA LEU A 4 14.99 -16.07 41.07
C LEU A 4 13.84 -15.13 40.67
N LEU A 5 14.15 -13.98 40.06
CA LEU A 5 13.10 -13.06 39.61
C LEU A 5 13.44 -12.29 38.32
N ALA A 6 14.34 -12.84 37.49
CA ALA A 6 14.88 -12.15 36.31
C ALA A 6 14.86 -13.01 35.04
N LEU A 7 13.91 -13.93 34.88
CA LEU A 7 13.95 -14.89 33.75
C LEU A 7 12.60 -15.21 33.08
N THR A 8 11.67 -14.26 33.02
CA THR A 8 10.37 -14.47 32.36
C THR A 8 9.97 -13.38 31.35
N PHE A 9 10.89 -12.51 30.93
CA PHE A 9 10.58 -11.42 30.00
C PHE A 9 11.29 -11.47 28.63
N LEU A 10 11.91 -12.60 28.25
CA LEU A 10 12.79 -12.67 27.08
C LEU A 10 12.27 -13.47 25.88
N PHE A 11 10.97 -13.75 25.78
CA PHE A 11 10.40 -14.39 24.59
C PHE A 11 9.06 -13.75 24.18
N LEU A 12 9.11 -12.48 23.74
CA LEU A 12 8.16 -12.04 22.71
C LEU A 12 8.91 -12.00 21.38
N PRO A 13 8.59 -12.88 20.41
CA PRO A 13 8.99 -12.62 19.04
C PRO A 13 8.18 -11.41 18.58
N ALA A 14 8.85 -10.27 18.44
CA ALA A 14 8.33 -9.21 17.60
C ALA A 14 8.27 -9.78 16.18
N LEU A 15 7.08 -10.17 15.73
CA LEU A 15 6.79 -10.42 14.31
C LEU A 15 6.77 -9.06 13.61
N THR A 16 7.94 -8.43 13.50
CA THR A 16 8.18 -7.37 12.53
C THR A 16 8.41 -8.05 11.19
N GLY A 17 7.29 -8.34 10.50
CA GLY A 17 7.32 -8.74 9.10
C GLY A 17 7.75 -7.55 8.26
N ALA A 18 9.06 -7.28 8.19
CA ALA A 18 9.61 -6.56 7.07
C ALA A 18 9.34 -7.42 5.83
N GLU A 19 8.29 -7.07 5.07
CA GLU A 19 8.02 -7.71 3.78
C GLU A 19 9.21 -7.43 2.85
N SER A 20 10.14 -8.37 2.83
CA SER A 20 11.25 -8.34 1.89
C SER A 20 10.69 -8.47 0.48
N THR A 21 10.87 -7.45 -0.35
CA THR A 21 10.62 -7.58 -1.80
C THR A 21 11.57 -8.58 -2.47
N ILE A 22 12.63 -9.03 -1.77
CA ILE A 22 13.55 -10.08 -2.22
C ILE A 22 12.90 -11.47 -2.17
N SER A 23 11.83 -11.68 -1.40
CA SER A 23 11.15 -12.98 -1.33
C SER A 23 10.12 -13.20 -2.45
N CYS A 24 9.95 -12.24 -3.37
CA CYS A 24 9.13 -12.48 -4.55
C CYS A 24 9.90 -13.39 -5.50
N HIS A 25 9.51 -14.66 -5.58
CA HIS A 25 10.09 -15.62 -6.52
C HIS A 25 10.09 -15.08 -7.96
N CYS A 26 9.13 -14.24 -8.39
CA CYS A 26 9.14 -13.60 -9.73
C CYS A 26 10.37 -12.70 -10.00
N PHE A 27 11.05 -12.19 -8.97
CA PHE A 27 12.29 -11.42 -9.12
C PHE A 27 13.55 -12.31 -9.12
N GLN A 28 13.46 -13.51 -8.54
CA GLN A 28 14.56 -14.47 -8.47
C GLN A 28 14.52 -15.46 -9.65
N ASP A 29 13.33 -15.97 -9.97
CA ASP A 29 13.02 -16.88 -11.06
C ASP A 29 12.50 -16.11 -12.28
N ARG A 30 13.30 -16.10 -13.34
CA ARG A 30 13.01 -15.39 -14.61
C ARG A 30 11.97 -16.11 -15.48
N THR A 31 11.35 -17.18 -14.99
CA THR A 31 10.34 -17.97 -15.70
C THR A 31 9.06 -17.97 -14.89
N PHE A 32 8.09 -17.18 -15.34
CA PHE A 32 6.72 -17.22 -14.82
C PHE A 32 6.13 -18.62 -15.05
N ASN A 33 5.86 -19.34 -13.97
CA ASN A 33 5.16 -20.62 -14.04
C ASN A 33 3.64 -20.37 -14.03
N HIS A 34 3.02 -20.41 -15.20
CA HIS A 34 1.56 -20.28 -15.35
C HIS A 34 0.75 -21.31 -14.54
N ARG A 35 1.38 -22.38 -14.04
CA ARG A 35 0.74 -23.40 -13.19
C ARG A 35 0.82 -23.10 -11.68
N ASP A 36 1.59 -22.09 -11.28
CA ASP A 36 1.68 -21.62 -9.89
C ASP A 36 1.40 -20.11 -9.84
N THR A 37 0.14 -19.76 -10.07
CA THR A 37 -0.32 -18.37 -10.08
C THR A 37 -0.29 -17.74 -8.70
N ALA A 38 -0.41 -18.53 -7.64
CA ALA A 38 -0.36 -18.09 -6.24
C ALA A 38 0.99 -17.45 -5.90
N ALA A 39 2.09 -18.04 -6.38
CA ALA A 39 3.42 -17.53 -6.10
C ALA A 39 3.58 -16.07 -6.57
N ALA A 40 2.86 -15.66 -7.62
CA ALA A 40 2.95 -14.32 -8.22
C ALA A 40 2.08 -13.26 -7.53
N ASP A 41 1.22 -13.64 -6.58
CA ASP A 41 0.32 -12.72 -5.87
C ASP A 41 1.07 -11.55 -5.22
N PRO A 42 2.19 -11.74 -4.48
CA PRO A 42 2.94 -10.63 -3.89
C PRO A 42 3.45 -9.64 -4.95
N TYR A 43 3.88 -10.13 -6.11
CA TYR A 43 4.32 -9.30 -7.22
C TYR A 43 3.16 -8.46 -7.77
N PHE A 44 2.00 -9.07 -8.00
CA PHE A 44 0.86 -8.38 -8.57
C PHE A 44 0.25 -7.36 -7.62
N LEU A 45 0.11 -7.69 -6.33
CA LEU A 45 -0.32 -6.79 -5.28
C LEU A 45 0.61 -5.57 -5.18
N ALA A 46 1.93 -5.80 -5.13
CA ALA A 46 2.92 -4.72 -5.10
C ALA A 46 2.92 -3.87 -6.38
N THR A 47 2.84 -4.51 -7.54
CA THR A 47 2.83 -3.84 -8.86
C THR A 47 1.60 -2.96 -9.03
N THR A 48 0.44 -3.44 -8.58
CA THR A 48 -0.82 -2.71 -8.60
C THR A 48 -0.75 -1.48 -7.71
N GLN A 49 -0.33 -1.62 -6.46
CA GLN A 49 -0.14 -0.48 -5.55
C GLN A 49 0.87 0.53 -6.10
N ASN A 50 2.06 0.09 -6.54
CA ASN A 50 3.11 0.99 -7.04
C ASN A 50 2.65 1.73 -8.30
N SER A 51 1.89 1.06 -9.17
CA SER A 51 1.34 1.69 -10.37
C SER A 51 0.26 2.70 -10.00
N PHE A 52 -0.57 2.42 -8.98
CA PHE A 52 -1.59 3.34 -8.51
C PHE A 52 -0.97 4.62 -7.92
N ILE A 53 -0.04 4.51 -6.96
CA ILE A 53 0.71 5.65 -6.39
C ILE A 53 1.38 6.47 -7.51
N SER A 54 2.07 5.79 -8.44
CA SER A 54 2.75 6.45 -9.56
C SER A 54 1.81 7.30 -10.41
N LEU A 55 0.61 6.81 -10.67
CA LEU A 55 -0.37 7.51 -11.51
C LEU A 55 -1.02 8.68 -10.77
N ILE A 56 -1.48 8.49 -9.53
CA ILE A 56 -2.22 9.52 -8.78
C ILE A 56 -1.32 10.69 -8.35
N TYR A 57 -0.06 10.41 -7.97
CA TYR A 57 0.90 11.45 -7.60
C TYR A 57 1.80 11.90 -8.77
N ARG A 58 1.64 11.30 -9.96
CA ARG A 58 2.39 11.64 -11.20
C ARG A 58 3.91 11.51 -11.04
N VAL A 59 4.35 10.43 -10.42
CA VAL A 59 5.76 10.16 -10.10
C VAL A 59 6.30 8.96 -10.87
N ASP A 60 7.61 8.90 -11.07
CA ASP A 60 8.23 7.75 -11.74
C ASP A 60 8.10 6.48 -10.89
N LYS A 61 7.38 5.48 -11.41
CA LYS A 61 7.22 4.16 -10.79
C LYS A 61 8.55 3.49 -10.46
N ARG A 62 9.61 3.76 -11.23
CA ARG A 62 10.95 3.20 -11.00
C ARG A 62 11.52 3.65 -9.66
N ASN A 63 11.28 4.89 -9.26
CA ASN A 63 11.75 5.41 -7.98
C ASN A 63 11.01 4.76 -6.81
N LEU A 64 9.69 4.57 -6.92
CA LEU A 64 8.89 3.81 -5.94
C LEU A 64 9.38 2.38 -5.77
N VAL A 65 9.64 1.67 -6.88
CA VAL A 65 10.16 0.29 -6.84
C VAL A 65 11.53 0.25 -6.18
N LYS A 66 12.44 1.16 -6.55
CA LYS A 66 13.77 1.25 -5.93
C LYS A 66 13.69 1.52 -4.43
N ALA A 67 12.82 2.43 -3.99
CA ALA A 67 12.64 2.72 -2.57
C ALA A 67 12.18 1.47 -1.79
N LYS A 68 11.17 0.74 -2.30
CA LYS A 68 10.73 -0.53 -1.69
C LYS A 68 11.80 -1.61 -1.68
N MET A 69 12.58 -1.73 -2.76
CA MET A 69 13.73 -2.65 -2.81
C MET A 69 14.84 -2.26 -1.83
N GLY A 70 14.97 -0.96 -1.52
CA GLY A 70 15.86 -0.44 -0.48
C GLY A 70 15.36 -0.62 0.95
N GLY A 71 14.16 -1.17 1.14
CA GLY A 71 13.58 -1.46 2.46
C GLY A 71 12.56 -0.42 2.95
N GLU A 72 12.22 0.60 2.14
CA GLU A 72 11.20 1.57 2.53
C GLU A 72 9.81 0.91 2.66
N SER A 73 9.11 1.21 3.75
CA SER A 73 7.81 0.61 4.03
C SER A 73 6.73 1.18 3.11
N GLY A 74 5.72 0.37 2.80
CA GLY A 74 4.57 0.83 2.02
C GLY A 74 3.83 1.98 2.71
N THR A 75 3.77 1.96 4.03
CA THR A 75 3.19 3.02 4.88
C THR A 75 3.93 4.34 4.73
N HIS A 76 5.26 4.32 4.85
CA HIS A 76 6.09 5.51 4.64
C HIS A 76 5.86 6.11 3.27
N LEU A 77 5.88 5.29 2.22
CA LEU A 77 5.72 5.76 0.84
C LEU A 77 4.31 6.33 0.57
N TRP A 78 3.25 5.79 1.17
CA TRP A 78 1.93 6.39 1.02
C TRP A 78 1.88 7.81 1.60
N ILE A 79 2.38 7.98 2.83
CA ILE A 79 2.36 9.28 3.51
C ILE A 79 3.33 10.25 2.83
N LEU A 80 4.54 9.82 2.48
CA LEU A 80 5.56 10.66 1.86
C LEU A 80 5.07 11.32 0.57
N TYR A 81 4.48 10.54 -0.33
CA TYR A 81 4.02 11.06 -1.62
C TYR A 81 2.78 11.94 -1.47
N ASP A 82 1.89 11.58 -0.54
CA ASP A 82 0.69 12.35 -0.24
C ASP A 82 1.02 13.72 0.37
N VAL A 83 1.93 13.75 1.34
CA VAL A 83 2.42 14.98 1.99
C VAL A 83 3.16 15.86 1.00
N ALA A 84 3.98 15.28 0.12
CA ALA A 84 4.64 16.02 -0.95
C ALA A 84 3.62 16.68 -1.89
N ALA A 85 2.54 15.98 -2.23
CA ALA A 85 1.46 16.54 -3.05
C ALA A 85 0.72 17.70 -2.36
N HIS A 86 0.35 17.55 -1.08
CA HIS A 86 -0.33 18.60 -0.31
C HIS A 86 0.55 19.84 -0.07
N SER A 87 1.83 19.64 0.24
CA SER A 87 2.79 20.72 0.51
C SER A 87 3.40 21.34 -0.74
N LYS A 88 3.18 20.72 -1.92
CA LYS A 88 3.79 21.08 -3.20
C LYS A 88 5.33 21.14 -3.12
N GLN A 89 5.92 20.27 -2.29
CA GLN A 89 7.36 20.14 -2.15
C GLN A 89 7.89 18.93 -2.92
N GLU A 90 9.17 18.99 -3.25
CA GLU A 90 9.89 17.82 -3.77
C GLU A 90 9.92 16.70 -2.73
N ILE A 91 9.71 15.45 -3.19
CA ILE A 91 9.67 14.26 -2.33
C ILE A 91 10.93 14.15 -1.47
N GLY A 92 12.10 14.42 -2.04
CA GLY A 92 13.38 14.35 -1.32
C GLY A 92 13.44 15.32 -0.14
N LYS A 93 12.83 16.50 -0.25
CA LYS A 93 12.76 17.48 0.84
C LYS A 93 11.83 17.00 1.95
N VAL A 94 10.67 16.45 1.60
CA VAL A 94 9.72 15.90 2.59
C VAL A 94 10.36 14.72 3.33
N ASP A 95 11.03 13.82 2.59
CA ASP A 95 11.72 12.69 3.20
C ASP A 95 12.87 13.17 4.10
N GLU A 96 13.70 14.12 3.66
CA GLU A 96 14.76 14.69 4.51
C GLU A 96 14.22 15.21 5.85
N ILE A 97 13.12 15.96 5.83
CA ILE A 97 12.48 16.46 7.06
C ILE A 97 12.04 15.29 7.95
N TYR A 98 11.39 14.28 7.35
CA TYR A 98 10.98 13.08 8.08
C TYR A 98 12.17 12.31 8.66
N GLN A 99 13.28 12.18 7.92
CA GLN A 99 14.45 11.44 8.37
C GLN A 99 15.10 12.06 9.62
N ARG A 100 14.97 13.38 9.83
CA ARG A 100 15.51 14.07 11.01
C ARG A 100 14.72 13.81 12.29
N SER A 101 13.40 13.74 12.20
CA SER A 101 12.51 13.62 13.38
C SER A 101 11.88 12.24 13.56
N LYS A 102 11.78 11.47 12.47
CA LYS A 102 10.98 10.24 12.35
C LYS A 102 9.53 10.43 12.80
N ASN A 103 9.00 11.64 12.64
CA ASN A 103 7.69 12.04 13.12
C ASN A 103 6.97 12.90 12.06
N TRP A 104 5.82 12.41 11.59
CA TRP A 104 4.99 13.11 10.59
C TRP A 104 4.38 14.42 11.09
N GLN A 105 4.12 14.57 12.40
CA GLN A 105 3.64 15.84 12.94
C GLN A 105 4.66 16.97 12.79
N GLU A 106 5.94 16.66 13.02
CA GLU A 106 7.02 17.63 12.81
C GLU A 106 7.18 17.96 11.33
N VAL A 107 7.02 16.97 10.44
CA VAL A 107 6.98 17.21 8.99
C VAL A 107 5.84 18.17 8.63
N PHE A 108 4.64 17.95 9.15
CA PHE A 108 3.48 18.79 8.84
C PHE A 108 3.70 20.22 9.32
N LYS A 109 4.24 20.37 10.54
CA LYS A 109 4.57 21.67 11.13
C LYS A 109 5.63 22.41 10.32
N GLU A 110 6.71 21.75 9.94
CA GLU A 110 7.80 22.38 9.18
C GLU A 110 7.39 22.74 7.75
N LEU A 111 6.50 21.95 7.15
CA LEU A 111 5.91 22.23 5.84
C LEU A 111 4.71 23.18 5.89
N GLU A 112 4.40 23.74 7.06
CA GLU A 112 3.27 24.64 7.30
C GLU A 112 1.91 24.06 6.85
N LEU A 113 1.79 22.72 6.86
CA LEU A 113 0.53 22.05 6.60
C LEU A 113 -0.40 22.26 7.80
N THR A 114 -1.63 22.63 7.51
CA THR A 114 -2.63 22.92 8.54
C THR A 114 -3.74 21.88 8.53
N ARG A 115 -4.43 21.76 9.67
CA ARG A 115 -5.63 20.92 9.81
C ARG A 115 -6.71 21.25 8.77
N GLN A 116 -6.85 22.51 8.39
CA GLN A 116 -7.78 22.93 7.34
C GLN A 116 -7.41 22.40 5.95
N MET A 117 -6.11 22.27 5.66
CA MET A 117 -5.62 21.76 4.38
C MET A 117 -5.72 20.25 4.27
N LEU A 118 -5.44 19.54 5.37
CA LEU A 118 -5.39 18.08 5.40
C LEU A 118 -6.72 17.42 5.79
N GLY A 119 -7.60 18.17 6.46
CA GLY A 119 -8.80 17.62 7.07
C GLY A 119 -8.58 17.13 8.50
N ASP A 120 -9.68 17.04 9.25
CA ASP A 120 -9.66 16.77 10.68
C ASP A 120 -9.15 15.38 11.02
N GLU A 121 -9.61 14.36 10.28
CA GLU A 121 -9.25 12.96 10.53
C GLU A 121 -7.79 12.69 10.18
N TYR A 122 -7.33 13.12 8.99
CA TYR A 122 -5.92 13.07 8.58
C TYR A 122 -5.01 13.66 9.66
N TRP A 123 -5.36 14.85 10.16
CA TRP A 123 -4.59 15.53 11.20
C TRP A 123 -4.52 14.73 12.50
N GLN A 124 -5.65 14.16 12.95
CA GLN A 124 -5.70 13.34 14.16
C GLN A 124 -4.85 12.07 14.04
N LEU A 125 -4.80 11.47 12.85
CA LEU A 125 -4.04 10.24 12.58
C LEU A 125 -2.54 10.45 12.40
N SER A 126 -2.05 11.69 12.42
CA SER A 126 -0.62 12.03 12.23
C SER A 126 0.36 11.32 13.16
N ASN A 127 -0.07 10.89 14.34
CA ASN A 127 0.73 10.10 15.30
C ASN A 127 0.66 8.58 15.08
N ASN A 128 -0.17 8.10 14.17
CA ASN A 128 -0.31 6.69 13.84
C ASN A 128 -0.12 6.48 12.34
N PRO A 129 1.13 6.27 11.87
CA PRO A 129 1.43 6.15 10.45
C PRO A 129 0.63 5.06 9.72
N GLU A 130 0.37 3.92 10.37
CA GLU A 130 -0.41 2.84 9.73
C GLU A 130 -1.84 3.28 9.45
N LEU A 131 -2.52 3.86 10.45
CA LEU A 131 -3.89 4.36 10.26
C LEU A 131 -3.93 5.56 9.31
N LEU A 132 -2.92 6.44 9.36
CA LEU A 132 -2.82 7.56 8.43
C LEU A 132 -2.67 7.06 6.99
N ALA A 133 -1.80 6.08 6.74
CA ALA A 133 -1.64 5.51 5.42
C ALA A 133 -2.90 4.79 4.94
N ASP A 134 -3.63 4.11 5.82
CA ASP A 134 -4.94 3.52 5.49
C ASP A 134 -5.95 4.61 5.11
N HIS A 135 -6.08 5.67 5.92
CA HIS A 135 -6.95 6.80 5.62
C HIS A 135 -6.59 7.46 4.28
N ILE A 136 -5.30 7.71 4.00
CA ILE A 136 -4.84 8.23 2.71
C ILE A 136 -5.31 7.33 1.58
N VAL A 137 -5.03 6.02 1.65
CA VAL A 137 -5.44 5.07 0.61
C VAL A 137 -6.95 5.10 0.42
N ASP A 138 -7.72 5.10 1.50
CA ASP A 138 -9.17 5.07 1.46
C ASP A 138 -9.73 6.33 0.75
N GLN A 139 -9.18 7.51 1.04
CA GLN A 139 -9.54 8.75 0.32
C GLN A 139 -9.22 8.67 -1.17
N GLN A 140 -8.06 8.12 -1.55
CA GLN A 140 -7.72 7.92 -2.96
C GLN A 140 -8.65 6.89 -3.64
N LEU A 141 -9.07 5.84 -2.92
CA LEU A 141 -10.00 4.85 -3.45
C LEU A 141 -11.40 5.43 -3.65
N ILE A 142 -11.91 6.22 -2.69
CA ILE A 142 -13.17 6.96 -2.83
C ILE A 142 -13.12 7.84 -4.08
N GLN A 143 -12.05 8.62 -4.22
CA GLN A 143 -11.87 9.54 -5.34
C GLN A 143 -11.81 8.81 -6.69
N TYR A 144 -10.91 7.83 -6.86
CA TYR A 144 -10.62 7.24 -8.17
C TYR A 144 -11.43 5.99 -8.52
N PHE A 145 -12.08 5.38 -7.53
CA PHE A 145 -12.93 4.21 -7.74
C PHE A 145 -14.40 4.45 -7.44
N SER A 146 -14.80 5.67 -7.07
CA SER A 146 -16.20 6.04 -6.84
C SER A 146 -16.91 5.11 -5.84
N VAL A 147 -16.17 4.67 -4.82
CA VAL A 147 -16.67 3.88 -3.70
C VAL A 147 -16.98 4.79 -2.53
N THR A 148 -17.83 4.35 -1.60
CA THR A 148 -18.18 5.13 -0.40
C THR A 148 -17.31 4.76 0.80
N GLU A 149 -17.24 5.66 1.80
CA GLU A 149 -16.60 5.39 3.08
C GLU A 149 -17.17 4.13 3.76
N ASP A 150 -18.49 3.97 3.75
CA ASP A 150 -19.16 2.79 4.33
C ASP A 150 -18.75 1.49 3.63
N GLN A 151 -18.59 1.51 2.31
CA GLN A 151 -18.12 0.34 1.55
C GLN A 151 -16.69 -0.02 1.96
N ILE A 152 -15.78 0.96 1.97
CA ILE A 152 -14.39 0.72 2.37
C ILE A 152 -14.30 0.21 3.80
N LYS A 153 -15.03 0.82 4.73
CA LYS A 153 -15.07 0.39 6.13
C LYS A 153 -15.52 -1.08 6.25
N ASN A 154 -16.58 -1.47 5.55
CA ASN A 154 -17.04 -2.87 5.53
C ASN A 154 -15.95 -3.82 5.01
N TRP A 155 -15.24 -3.44 3.95
CA TRP A 155 -14.17 -4.26 3.37
C TRP A 155 -12.95 -4.38 4.28
N ARG A 156 -12.59 -3.32 5.01
CA ARG A 156 -11.54 -3.33 6.04
C ARG A 156 -11.90 -4.24 7.21
N GLU A 157 -13.15 -4.19 7.69
CA GLU A 157 -13.66 -5.08 8.74
C GLU A 157 -13.62 -6.57 8.35
N ARG A 158 -13.64 -6.86 7.04
CA ARG A 158 -13.43 -8.22 6.49
C ARG A 158 -11.96 -8.62 6.36
N GLY A 159 -11.04 -7.73 6.70
CA GLY A 159 -9.60 -7.98 6.72
C GLY A 159 -8.85 -7.61 5.45
N MET A 160 -9.50 -6.98 4.46
CA MET A 160 -8.80 -6.57 3.24
C MET A 160 -7.75 -5.51 3.56
N ASN A 161 -6.50 -5.75 3.17
CA ASN A 161 -5.44 -4.78 3.30
C ASN A 161 -5.41 -3.78 2.12
N ARG A 162 -4.57 -2.74 2.21
CA ARG A 162 -4.41 -1.70 1.16
C ARG A 162 -4.22 -2.28 -0.24
N LYS A 163 -3.33 -3.27 -0.40
CA LYS A 163 -3.00 -3.84 -1.73
C LYS A 163 -4.18 -4.62 -2.30
N GLU A 164 -4.87 -5.36 -1.45
CA GLU A 164 -6.03 -6.17 -1.83
C GLU A 164 -7.23 -5.29 -2.19
N LEU A 165 -7.47 -4.20 -1.45
CA LEU A 165 -8.50 -3.22 -1.80
C LEU A 165 -8.25 -2.61 -3.18
N ILE A 166 -7.03 -2.11 -3.44
CA ILE A 166 -6.69 -1.52 -4.74
C ILE A 166 -6.83 -2.56 -5.86
N LEU A 167 -6.36 -3.79 -5.66
CA LEU A 167 -6.40 -4.83 -6.69
C LEU A 167 -7.83 -5.33 -6.95
N SER A 168 -8.60 -5.63 -5.91
CA SER A 168 -10.00 -6.06 -6.03
C SER A 168 -10.87 -5.03 -6.73
N LEU A 169 -10.67 -3.74 -6.46
CA LEU A 169 -11.37 -2.64 -7.15
C LEU A 169 -10.91 -2.43 -8.60
N LEU A 170 -9.69 -2.85 -8.94
CA LEU A 170 -9.20 -2.83 -10.31
C LEU A 170 -9.78 -3.96 -11.17
N LEU A 171 -10.10 -5.09 -10.55
CA LEU A 171 -10.66 -6.26 -11.23
C LEU A 171 -12.14 -6.07 -11.55
N GLU A 172 -12.62 -6.72 -12.60
CA GLU A 172 -14.06 -6.86 -12.85
C GLU A 172 -14.65 -7.87 -11.88
N GLY A 173 -15.80 -7.52 -11.27
CA GLY A 173 -16.47 -8.34 -10.26
C GLY A 173 -16.77 -7.56 -8.98
N ASP A 174 -17.46 -8.21 -8.05
CA ASP A 174 -17.68 -7.68 -6.71
C ASP A 174 -16.42 -7.87 -5.84
N PRO A 175 -15.83 -6.79 -5.26
CA PRO A 175 -14.58 -6.87 -4.50
C PRO A 175 -14.61 -7.88 -3.35
N VAL A 176 -15.74 -7.98 -2.64
CA VAL A 176 -15.92 -8.90 -1.52
C VAL A 176 -15.91 -10.35 -1.98
N THR A 177 -16.61 -10.64 -3.07
CA THR A 177 -16.64 -11.96 -3.68
C THR A 177 -15.24 -12.40 -4.11
N LEU A 178 -14.51 -11.53 -4.81
CA LEU A 178 -13.14 -11.82 -5.26
C LEU A 178 -12.20 -12.08 -4.08
N TYR A 179 -12.22 -11.22 -3.06
CA TYR A 179 -11.40 -11.40 -1.87
C TYR A 179 -11.72 -12.71 -1.13
N ASN A 180 -13.01 -13.05 -0.97
CA ASN A 180 -13.40 -14.29 -0.30
C ASN A 180 -12.92 -15.53 -1.09
N GLN A 181 -12.93 -15.48 -2.43
CA GLN A 181 -12.40 -16.57 -3.26
C GLN A 181 -10.89 -16.75 -3.05
N VAL A 182 -10.13 -15.66 -2.98
CA VAL A 182 -8.69 -15.71 -2.69
C VAL A 182 -8.40 -16.17 -1.27
N ASN A 183 -9.08 -15.58 -0.28
CA ASN A 183 -8.87 -15.88 1.15
C ASN A 183 -9.26 -17.32 1.53
N SER A 184 -10.19 -17.93 0.79
CA SER A 184 -10.57 -19.35 0.96
C SER A 184 -9.68 -20.32 0.17
N GLY A 185 -8.71 -19.83 -0.61
CA GLY A 185 -7.84 -20.64 -1.46
C GLY A 185 -8.53 -21.22 -2.69
N MET A 186 -9.74 -20.79 -3.02
CA MET A 186 -10.44 -21.18 -4.25
C MET A 186 -9.80 -20.55 -5.50
N GLU A 187 -9.28 -19.33 -5.34
CA GLU A 187 -8.63 -18.56 -6.39
C GLU A 187 -7.31 -17.96 -5.88
N THR A 188 -6.55 -17.34 -6.79
CA THR A 188 -5.35 -16.56 -6.48
C THR A 188 -5.46 -15.22 -7.18
N TRP A 189 -4.81 -14.17 -6.67
CA TRP A 189 -4.82 -12.88 -7.35
C TRP A 189 -4.25 -12.98 -8.76
N GLY A 190 -3.18 -13.76 -8.93
CA GLY A 190 -2.54 -14.03 -10.21
C GLY A 190 -3.48 -14.72 -11.20
N LYS A 191 -4.31 -15.67 -10.74
CA LYS A 191 -5.31 -16.32 -11.61
C LYS A 191 -6.43 -15.36 -12.00
N LEU A 192 -6.97 -14.59 -11.05
CA LEU A 192 -8.01 -13.58 -11.34
C LEU A 192 -7.53 -12.54 -12.36
N LEU A 193 -6.27 -12.10 -12.24
CA LEU A 193 -5.63 -11.23 -13.22
C LEU A 193 -5.44 -11.91 -14.58
N TYR A 194 -5.01 -13.17 -14.59
CA TYR A 194 -4.84 -13.95 -15.81
C TYR A 194 -6.13 -14.07 -16.60
N ASP A 195 -7.24 -14.41 -15.93
CA ASP A 195 -8.56 -14.57 -16.55
C ASP A 195 -9.06 -13.25 -17.17
N GLN A 196 -8.68 -12.12 -16.58
CA GLN A 196 -8.98 -10.77 -17.09
C GLN A 196 -7.92 -10.21 -18.06
N ARG A 197 -6.98 -11.04 -18.51
CA ARG A 197 -5.88 -10.66 -19.43
C ARG A 197 -4.96 -9.55 -18.90
N LEU A 198 -4.81 -9.45 -17.59
CA LEU A 198 -3.92 -8.50 -16.91
C LEU A 198 -2.62 -9.20 -16.52
N LEU A 199 -1.90 -9.66 -17.54
CA LEU A 199 -0.80 -10.63 -17.39
C LEU A 199 0.51 -10.04 -16.83
N ASP A 200 0.65 -8.72 -16.84
CA ASP A 200 1.89 -8.05 -16.44
C ASP A 200 1.65 -6.66 -15.86
N GLY A 201 2.72 -6.04 -15.35
CA GLY A 201 2.66 -4.69 -14.80
C GLY A 201 2.33 -3.59 -15.82
N LYS A 202 2.42 -3.85 -17.13
CA LYS A 202 2.03 -2.89 -18.18
C LYS A 202 0.52 -2.92 -18.37
N ALA A 203 -0.08 -4.09 -18.46
CA ALA A 203 -1.53 -4.28 -18.58
C ALA A 203 -2.26 -3.73 -17.35
N ILE A 204 -1.74 -4.01 -16.14
CA ILE A 204 -2.26 -3.45 -14.87
C ILE A 204 -2.20 -1.91 -14.90
N ASN A 205 -1.06 -1.33 -15.26
CA ASN A 205 -0.90 0.13 -15.32
C ASN A 205 -1.84 0.76 -16.35
N GLN A 206 -2.05 0.13 -17.51
CA GLN A 206 -2.99 0.61 -18.52
C GLN A 206 -4.45 0.56 -18.03
N LYS A 207 -4.86 -0.49 -17.32
CA LYS A 207 -6.21 -0.56 -16.73
C LYS A 207 -6.41 0.51 -15.65
N LEU A 208 -5.44 0.68 -14.75
CA LEU A 208 -5.46 1.74 -13.74
C LEU A 208 -5.53 3.13 -14.37
N LYS A 209 -4.72 3.41 -15.39
CA LYS A 209 -4.72 4.70 -16.09
C LYS A 209 -6.09 5.02 -16.66
N ARG A 210 -6.75 4.04 -17.28
CA ARG A 210 -8.13 4.19 -17.79
C ARG A 210 -9.11 4.50 -16.67
N ARG A 211 -9.03 3.76 -15.54
CA ARG A 211 -9.89 4.00 -14.38
C ARG A 211 -9.71 5.40 -13.79
N ILE A 212 -8.47 5.82 -13.54
CA ILE A 212 -8.15 7.14 -12.99
C ILE A 212 -8.58 8.27 -13.94
N SER A 213 -8.51 8.06 -15.26
CA SER A 213 -8.90 9.09 -16.23
C SER A 213 -10.42 9.23 -16.39
N GLN A 214 -11.20 8.35 -15.77
CA GLN A 214 -12.67 8.36 -15.78
C GLN A 214 -13.27 8.92 -14.47
N ALA A 215 -12.43 9.12 -13.45
CA ALA A 215 -12.79 9.74 -12.17
C ALA A 215 -12.62 11.26 -12.26
#